data_AF-A0A0L8VEG5-F1
#
_entry.id   AF-A0A0L8VEG5-F1
#
_cell.length_a   1.000
_cell.length_b   1.000
_cell.length_c   1.000
_cell.angle_alpha   90.00
_cell.angle_beta   90.00
_cell.angle_gamma   90.00
#
_symmetry.space_group_name_H-M   'P 1'
#
loop_
_entity.id
_entity.type
_entity.pdbx_description
1 polymer ?
#
loop_
_entity_poly.entity_id
_entity_poly.type
_entity_poly.pdbx_seq_one_letter_code
_entity_poly.pdbx_strand_id
1 'polypeptide(L)' 'MLQTEYLTPPPHEPGLIPKWLGEQAVTHVIAAGIGQKAIQLFNQQHIELTVGVEAKTPDELVADWLNGALQAGLNNCDH' A
#
# COMPACT_ATOMS: atom_id res chain seq x y z
N MET A 1 6.65 7.54 -19.33
CA MET A 1 5.99 6.22 -19.31
C MET A 1 6.12 5.67 -17.90
N LEU A 2 5.06 5.07 -17.37
CA LEU A 2 5.12 4.36 -16.09
C LEU A 2 5.84 3.02 -16.31
N GLN A 3 6.66 2.61 -15.34
CA GLN A 3 7.28 1.29 -15.31
C GLN A 3 6.55 0.43 -14.29
N THR A 4 6.21 -0.79 -14.69
CA THR A 4 5.51 -1.75 -13.84
C THR A 4 6.40 -2.96 -13.63
N GLU A 5 6.56 -3.35 -12.37
CA GLU A 5 7.30 -4.54 -11.97
C GLU A 5 6.45 -5.35 -10.99
N TYR A 6 6.36 -6.66 -11.22
CA TYR A 6 5.64 -7.59 -10.34
C TYR A 6 6.65 -8.38 -9.53
N LEU A 7 6.59 -8.21 -8.21
CA LEU A 7 7.51 -8.84 -7.27
C LEU A 7 6.79 -9.86 -6.41
N THR A 8 7.49 -10.95 -6.10
CA THR A 8 7.03 -11.93 -5.12
C THR A 8 7.34 -11.40 -3.72
N PRO A 9 6.34 -11.18 -2.85
CA PRO A 9 6.61 -10.73 -1.50
C PRO A 9 7.31 -11.83 -0.69
N PRO A 10 8.07 -11.45 0.36
CA PRO A 10 8.60 -12.41 1.32
C PRO A 10 7.46 -13.12 2.08
N PRO A 11 7.76 -14.19 2.85
CA PRO A 11 6.77 -14.87 3.68
C PRO A 11 5.98 -13.91 4.57
N HIS A 12 4.71 -14.25 4.85
CA HIS A 12 3.86 -13.39 5.68
C HIS A 12 4.28 -13.48 7.15
N GLU A 13 5.17 -12.56 7.54
CA GLU A 13 5.60 -12.37 8.93
C GLU A 13 5.32 -10.92 9.37
N PRO A 14 4.89 -10.69 10.63
CA PRO A 14 4.65 -9.34 11.13
C PRO A 14 5.88 -8.43 11.00
N GLY A 15 5.77 -7.33 10.27
CA GLY A 15 6.85 -6.36 10.09
C GLY A 15 7.81 -6.65 8.94
N LEU A 16 7.78 -7.84 8.35
CA LEU A 16 8.69 -8.18 7.24
C LEU A 16 8.33 -7.43 5.96
N ILE A 17 7.04 -7.37 5.61
CA ILE A 17 6.57 -6.69 4.40
C ILE A 17 6.85 -5.16 4.44
N PRO A 18 6.52 -4.42 5.52
CA PRO A 18 6.86 -3.00 5.60
C PRO A 18 8.36 -2.73 5.44
N LYS A 19 9.20 -3.52 6.10
CA LYS A 19 10.66 -3.39 5.99
C LYS A 19 11.14 -3.68 4.57
N TRP A 20 10.66 -4.76 3.96
CA TRP A 20 11.02 -5.15 2.59
C TRP A 20 10.64 -4.09 1.56
N LEU A 21 9.50 -3.42 1.73
CA LEU A 21 9.09 -2.31 0.86
C LEU A 21 9.93 -1.04 1.11
N GLY A 22 10.30 -0.76 2.36
CA GLY A 22 11.23 0.32 2.70
C GLY A 22 12.62 0.13 2.08
N GLU A 23 13.14 -1.11 2.07
CA GLU A 23 14.41 -1.46 1.41
C GLU A 23 14.38 -1.23 -0.11
N GLN A 24 13.19 -1.25 -0.73
CA GLN A 24 12.97 -0.95 -2.13
C GLN A 24 12.69 0.53 -2.40
N ALA A 25 12.83 1.39 -1.38
CA ALA A 25 12.54 2.82 -1.44
C ALA A 25 11.08 3.14 -1.85
N VAL A 26 10.14 2.25 -1.53
CA VAL A 26 8.71 2.52 -1.71
C VAL A 26 8.28 3.65 -0.78
N THR A 27 7.53 4.62 -1.30
CA THR A 27 7.03 5.77 -0.53
C THR A 27 5.53 5.69 -0.28
N HIS A 28 4.78 5.00 -1.12
CA HIS A 28 3.32 4.93 -1.08
C HIS A 28 2.84 3.48 -1.26
N VAL A 29 1.84 3.08 -0.48
CA VAL A 29 1.13 1.81 -0.64
C VAL A 29 -0.37 2.07 -0.72
N ILE A 30 -1.01 1.44 -1.71
CA ILE A 30 -2.45 1.49 -1.92
C ILE A 30 -3.03 0.11 -1.57
N ALA A 31 -4.03 0.05 -0.69
CA ALA A 31 -4.64 -1.19 -0.25
C ALA A 31 -6.14 -1.04 0.04
N ALA A 32 -6.92 -2.09 -0.21
CA ALA A 32 -8.34 -2.10 0.17
C ALA A 32 -8.54 -2.11 1.69
N GLY A 33 -7.69 -2.81 2.44
CA GLY A 33 -7.71 -2.86 3.90
C GLY A 33 -6.37 -3.28 4.46
N ILE A 34 -6.08 -2.86 5.71
CA ILE A 34 -4.81 -3.13 6.37
C ILE A 34 -4.98 -3.11 7.90
N GLY A 35 -4.36 -4.04 8.62
CA GLY A 35 -4.44 -4.06 10.09
C GLY A 35 -3.71 -2.87 10.74
N GLN A 36 -4.21 -2.40 11.89
CA GLN A 36 -3.61 -1.29 12.67
C GLN A 36 -2.12 -1.48 12.96
N LYS A 37 -1.70 -2.70 13.33
CA LYS A 37 -0.28 -3.01 13.55
C LYS A 37 0.56 -2.80 12.28
N ALA A 38 0.04 -3.19 11.12
CA ALA A 38 0.75 -2.99 9.85
C ALA A 38 0.84 -1.51 9.48
N ILE A 39 -0.22 -0.71 9.70
CA ILE A 39 -0.18 0.75 9.55
C ILE A 39 0.97 1.36 10.35
N GLN A 40 1.09 1.01 11.63
CA GLN A 40 2.17 1.50 12.49
C GLN A 40 3.55 1.11 11.97
N LEU A 41 3.70 -0.08 11.41
CA LEU A 41 4.97 -0.57 10.86
C LEU A 41 5.34 0.14 9.55
N PHE A 42 4.37 0.41 8.68
CA PHE A 42 4.59 1.20 7.45
C PHE A 42 4.96 2.66 7.77
N ASN A 43 4.29 3.28 8.74
CA ASN A 43 4.61 4.63 9.18
C ASN A 43 6.04 4.74 9.74
N GLN A 44 6.53 3.71 10.44
CA GLN A 44 7.92 3.63 10.91
C GLN A 44 8.94 3.55 9.77
N GLN A 45 8.53 3.09 8.57
CA GLN A 45 9.35 3.06 7.36
C GLN A 45 9.18 4.33 6.51
N HIS A 46 8.44 5.34 7.01
CA HIS A 46 8.09 6.55 6.27
C HIS A 46 7.30 6.27 4.97
N ILE A 47 6.46 5.23 4.98
CA ILE A 47 5.62 4.84 3.84
C ILE A 47 4.19 5.35 4.09
N GLU A 48 3.68 6.14 3.16
CA GLU A 48 2.31 6.66 3.19
C GLU A 48 1.32 5.60 2.71
N LEU A 49 0.21 5.47 3.44
CA LEU A 49 -0.82 4.46 3.17
C LEU A 49 -2.10 5.12 2.66
N THR A 50 -2.56 4.65 1.49
CA THR A 50 -3.90 4.94 0.98
C THR A 50 -4.76 3.68 1.13
N VAL A 51 -5.71 3.72 2.05
CA VAL A 51 -6.50 2.55 2.46
C VAL A 51 -7.98 2.72 2.11
N GLY A 52 -8.73 1.62 2.09
CA GLY A 52 -10.16 1.66 1.79
C GLY A 52 -10.47 1.92 0.32
N VAL A 53 -9.51 1.66 -0.59
CA VAL A 53 -9.74 1.82 -2.02
C VAL A 53 -10.57 0.68 -2.60
N GLU A 54 -11.44 1.00 -3.55
CA GLU A 54 -12.17 -0.01 -4.32
C GLU A 54 -11.22 -0.84 -5.19
N ALA A 55 -11.56 -2.11 -5.40
CA ALA A 55 -10.77 -3.01 -6.23
C ALA A 55 -10.80 -2.57 -7.70
N LYS A 56 -9.65 -2.16 -8.22
CA LYS A 56 -9.39 -1.83 -9.63
C LYS A 56 -8.07 -2.45 -10.07
N THR A 57 -7.71 -2.32 -11.35
CA THR A 57 -6.38 -2.75 -11.79
C THR A 57 -5.28 -1.83 -11.20
N PRO A 58 -4.04 -2.33 -11.03
CA PRO A 58 -2.94 -1.50 -10.53
C PRO A 58 -2.71 -0.22 -11.34
N ASP A 59 -2.86 -0.30 -12.67
CA ASP A 59 -2.71 0.85 -13.57
C ASP A 59 -3.79 1.91 -13.33
N GLU A 60 -5.06 1.49 -13.15
CA GLU A 60 -6.16 2.39 -12.81
C GLU A 60 -5.96 3.04 -11.44
N LEU A 61 -5.53 2.27 -10.43
CA LEU A 61 -5.27 2.79 -9.09
C LEU A 61 -4.15 3.84 -9.08
N VAL A 62 -3.05 3.57 -9.80
CA VAL A 62 -1.93 4.51 -9.91
C VAL A 62 -2.34 5.75 -10.72
N ALA A 63 -3.12 5.59 -11.80
CA ALA A 63 -3.64 6.71 -12.56
C ALA A 63 -4.56 7.60 -11.72
N ASP A 64 -5.49 7.01 -10.96
CA ASP A 64 -6.38 7.75 -10.06
C ASP A 64 -5.59 8.49 -8.97
N TRP A 65 -4.55 7.84 -8.41
CA TRP A 65 -3.69 8.45 -7.39
C TRP A 65 -2.92 9.65 -7.95
N LEU A 66 -2.30 9.51 -9.12
CA LEU A 66 -1.56 10.58 -9.80
C LEU A 66 -2.46 11.77 -10.16
N ASN A 67 -3.74 11.52 -10.46
CA ASN A 67 -4.72 12.56 -10.78
C ASN A 67 -5.42 13.16 -9.55
N GLY A 68 -5.10 12.70 -8.33
CA GLY A 68 -5.80 13.10 -7.10
C GLY A 68 -7.27 12.67 -7.05
N ALA A 69 -7.65 11.67 -7.85
CA ALA A 69 -9.02 11.15 -7.97
C ALA A 69 -9.23 9.86 -7.17
N LEU A 70 -8.17 9.28 -6.61
CA LEU A 70 -8.25 8.05 -5.84
C LEU A 70 -9.03 8.28 -4.54
N GLN A 71 -10.19 7.65 -4.42
CA GLN A 71 -11.02 7.73 -3.23
C GLN A 71 -10.55 6.70 -2.20
N ALA A 72 -9.92 7.20 -1.14
CA ALA A 72 -9.65 6.41 0.06
C ALA A 72 -10.94 6.29 0.89
N GLY A 73 -11.29 5.07 1.24
CA GLY A 73 -12.45 4.75 2.08
C GLY A 73 -12.08 4.50 3.53
N LEU A 74 -13.02 3.92 4.28
CA LEU A 74 -12.77 3.43 5.63
C LEU A 74 -11.80 2.24 5.56
N ASN A 75 -10.92 2.11 6.54
CA ASN A 75 -10.10 0.91 6.67
C ASN A 75 -10.96 -0.23 7.22
N ASN A 76 -11.35 -1.19 6.39
CA ASN A 76 -12.26 -2.27 6.76
C ASN A 76 -11.67 -3.33 7.73
N CYS A 77 -10.50 -3.09 8.32
CA CYS A 77 -9.85 -4.01 9.26
C CYS A 77 -9.94 -3.48 10.71
N ASP A 78 -11.12 -3.64 11.32
CA ASP A 78 -11.42 -3.28 12.72
C ASP A 78 -11.69 -4.52 13.59
N HIS A 79 -10.86 -5.56 13.44
CA HIS A 79 -10.99 -6.80 14.23
C HIS A 79 -9.64 -7.31 14.72
#